data_AF-A0A856MSE3-F1
#
_entry.id   AF-A0A856MSE3-F1
#
_cell.length_a   1.000
_cell.length_b   1.000
_cell.length_c   1.000
_cell.angle_alpha   90.00
_cell.angle_beta   90.00
_cell.angle_gamma   90.00
#
_symmetry.space_group_name_H-M   'P 1'
#
loop_
_entity.id
_entity.type
_entity.pdbx_description
1 polymer ?
#
loop_
_entity_poly.entity_id
_entity_poly.type
_entity_poly.pdbx_seq_one_letter_code
_entity_poly.pdbx_strand_id
1 'polypeptide(L)'
;MQVGETSRQRLAELLKELRGERSQRSFAKLLGVSNQAVQYWEKERTWPDDNNLERIAELKGWTLLQLQVYLEGEQQRSSVADEDVNRVNDGELQQQSRSVQQLLEEVRMLPFQAAVQVAKVALETMEMMAAKS
;
A
#
# COMPACT_ATOMS: atom_id res chain seq x y z
N MET A 1 -14.92 16.97 -16.01
CA MET A 1 -14.68 15.51 -15.96
C MET A 1 -13.41 15.32 -15.13
N GLN A 2 -13.53 15.04 -13.84
CA GLN A 2 -12.37 14.73 -12.99
C GLN A 2 -11.96 13.29 -13.32
N VAL A 3 -10.88 13.14 -14.07
CA VAL A 3 -10.26 11.84 -14.30
C VAL A 3 -9.58 11.46 -12.99
N GLY A 4 -10.00 10.35 -12.38
CA GLY A 4 -9.29 9.81 -11.22
C GLY A 4 -7.82 9.60 -11.58
N GLU A 5 -6.93 10.17 -10.80
CA GLU A 5 -5.50 10.10 -11.04
C GLU A 5 -5.04 8.63 -11.08
N THR A 6 -4.33 8.23 -12.12
CA THR A 6 -3.85 6.85 -12.28
C THR A 6 -2.57 6.62 -11.46
N SER A 7 -2.28 5.36 -11.12
CA SER A 7 -1.03 5.01 -10.42
C SER A 7 0.23 5.44 -11.18
N ARG A 8 0.19 5.52 -12.51
CA ARG A 8 1.30 6.04 -13.33
C ARG A 8 1.50 7.53 -13.14
N GLN A 9 0.41 8.28 -13.10
CA GLN A 9 0.47 9.72 -12.87
C GLN A 9 1.02 10.03 -11.47
N ARG A 10 0.53 9.34 -10.43
CA ARG A 10 1.07 9.47 -9.06
C ARG A 10 2.56 9.17 -8.98
N LEU A 11 3.00 8.10 -9.66
CA LEU A 11 4.43 7.78 -9.73
C LEU A 11 5.21 8.90 -10.41
N ALA A 12 4.72 9.41 -11.54
CA ALA A 12 5.38 10.47 -12.29
C ALA A 12 5.49 11.77 -11.47
N GLU A 13 4.45 12.10 -10.70
CA GLU A 13 4.45 13.25 -9.79
C GLU A 13 5.42 13.05 -8.61
N LEU A 14 5.41 11.88 -7.97
CA LEU A 14 6.35 11.54 -6.91
C LEU A 14 7.81 11.61 -7.37
N LEU A 15 8.11 11.12 -8.59
CA LEU A 15 9.46 11.20 -9.14
C LEU A 15 9.89 12.65 -9.37
N LYS A 16 8.99 13.51 -9.84
CA LYS A 16 9.26 14.95 -10.01
C LYS A 16 9.48 15.64 -8.66
N GLU A 17 8.69 15.29 -7.64
CA GLU A 17 8.86 15.77 -6.27
C GLU A 17 10.25 15.38 -5.71
N LEU A 18 10.58 14.09 -5.74
CA LEU A 18 11.86 13.55 -5.25
C LEU A 18 13.06 14.13 -6.00
N ARG A 19 12.89 14.40 -7.30
CA ARG A 19 13.92 15.03 -8.12
C ARG A 19 14.13 16.50 -7.74
N GLY A 20 13.06 17.22 -7.42
CA GLY A 20 13.07 18.67 -7.23
C GLY A 20 13.71 19.38 -8.42
N GLU A 21 14.63 20.31 -8.13
CA GLU A 21 15.34 21.11 -9.14
C GLU A 21 16.45 20.34 -9.89
N ARG A 22 16.74 19.09 -9.53
CA ARG A 22 17.79 18.32 -10.20
C ARG A 22 17.36 17.97 -11.63
N SER A 23 18.34 17.89 -12.53
CA SER A 23 18.07 17.32 -13.86
C SER A 23 17.71 15.84 -13.77
N GLN A 24 16.91 15.33 -14.72
CA GLN A 24 16.59 13.90 -14.80
C GLN A 24 17.85 13.03 -14.84
N ARG A 25 18.96 13.53 -15.43
CA ARG A 25 20.24 12.81 -15.47
C ARG A 25 20.90 12.72 -14.10
N SER A 26 20.86 13.79 -13.32
CA SER A 26 21.40 13.83 -11.96
C SER A 26 20.58 12.92 -11.04
N PHE A 27 19.26 12.97 -11.15
CA PHE A 27 18.35 12.11 -10.40
C PHE A 27 18.48 10.62 -10.76
N ALA A 28 18.61 10.30 -12.05
CA ALA A 28 18.84 8.91 -12.49
C ALA A 28 20.13 8.33 -11.90
N LYS A 29 21.21 9.13 -11.80
CA LYS A 29 22.45 8.71 -11.13
C LYS A 29 22.24 8.43 -9.65
N LEU A 30 21.45 9.24 -8.96
CA LEU A 30 21.12 9.05 -7.55
C LEU A 30 20.36 7.73 -7.32
N LEU A 31 19.41 7.42 -8.21
CA LEU A 31 18.65 6.16 -8.18
C LEU A 31 19.42 4.95 -8.73
N GLY A 32 20.61 5.14 -9.31
CA GLY A 32 21.37 4.05 -9.94
C GLY A 32 20.72 3.49 -11.23
N VAL A 33 19.99 4.31 -11.97
CA VAL A 33 19.25 3.92 -13.20
C VAL A 33 19.66 4.75 -14.41
N SER A 34 19.18 4.36 -15.59
CA SER A 34 19.42 5.15 -16.82
C SER A 34 18.58 6.43 -16.84
N ASN A 35 19.09 7.48 -17.48
CA ASN A 35 18.33 8.73 -17.66
C ASN A 35 17.03 8.50 -18.47
N GLN A 36 17.04 7.59 -19.45
CA GLN A 36 15.85 7.24 -20.21
C GLN A 36 14.76 6.60 -19.35
N ALA A 37 15.13 5.75 -18.37
CA ALA A 37 14.16 5.14 -17.46
C ALA A 37 13.39 6.21 -16.68
N VAL A 38 14.10 7.14 -16.02
CA VAL A 38 13.46 8.28 -15.33
C VAL A 38 12.59 9.10 -16.28
N GLN A 39 13.08 9.40 -17.49
CA GLN A 39 12.31 10.16 -18.46
C GLN A 39 11.00 9.45 -18.86
N TYR A 40 11.04 8.13 -19.05
CA TYR A 40 9.87 7.36 -19.45
C TYR A 40 8.88 7.21 -18.31
N TRP A 41 9.35 7.04 -17.07
CA TRP A 41 8.50 7.00 -15.88
C TRP A 41 7.81 8.36 -15.62
N GLU A 42 8.53 9.48 -15.68
CA GLU A 42 7.95 10.82 -15.50
C GLU A 42 6.97 11.24 -16.62
N LYS A 43 7.03 10.56 -17.78
CA LYS A 43 6.12 10.71 -18.92
C LYS A 43 5.07 9.60 -19.00
N GLU A 44 4.98 8.75 -17.97
CA GLU A 44 3.98 7.66 -17.86
C GLU A 44 4.05 6.64 -19.01
N ARG A 45 5.20 6.53 -19.70
CA ARG A 45 5.39 5.65 -20.86
C ARG A 45 5.67 4.20 -20.48
N THR A 46 6.38 4.00 -19.38
CA THR A 46 6.74 2.66 -18.88
C THR A 46 6.56 2.61 -17.37
N TRP A 47 6.48 1.40 -16.83
CA TRP A 47 6.45 1.14 -15.39
C TRP A 47 7.83 0.66 -14.91
N PRO A 48 8.33 1.09 -13.74
CA PRO A 48 9.52 0.50 -13.14
C PRO A 48 9.25 -0.95 -12.69
N ASP A 49 10.29 -1.78 -12.65
CA ASP A 49 10.21 -3.08 -11.99
C ASP A 49 10.30 -2.94 -10.45
N ASP A 50 10.12 -4.04 -9.73
CA ASP A 50 10.09 -4.06 -8.27
C ASP A 50 11.39 -3.54 -7.63
N ASN A 51 12.55 -3.86 -8.20
CA ASN A 51 13.85 -3.37 -7.69
C ASN A 51 13.95 -1.83 -7.81
N ASN A 52 13.49 -1.27 -8.93
CA ASN A 52 13.46 0.17 -9.10
C ASN A 52 12.39 0.83 -8.22
N LEU A 53 11.25 0.18 -7.99
CA LEU A 53 10.24 0.66 -7.03
C LEU A 53 10.78 0.68 -5.60
N GLU A 54 11.53 -0.35 -5.18
CA GLU A 54 12.20 -0.37 -3.88
C GLU A 54 13.16 0.81 -3.73
N ARG A 55 14.02 1.07 -4.72
CA ARG A 55 14.94 2.22 -4.70
C ARG A 55 14.22 3.56 -4.61
N ILE A 56 13.09 3.71 -5.31
CA ILE A 56 12.26 4.91 -5.25
C ILE A 56 11.66 5.06 -3.84
N ALA A 57 11.16 3.97 -3.26
CA ALA A 57 10.62 3.97 -1.90
C ALA A 57 11.70 4.33 -0.87
N GLU A 58 12.87 3.68 -0.93
CA GLU A 58 14.02 3.96 -0.06
C GLU A 58 14.45 5.43 -0.12
N LEU A 59 14.50 6.01 -1.33
CA LEU A 59 14.86 7.42 -1.50
C LEU A 59 13.87 8.36 -0.81
N LYS A 60 12.58 7.99 -0.75
CA LYS A 60 11.53 8.71 -0.02
C LYS A 60 11.53 8.43 1.48
N GLY A 61 12.23 7.39 1.93
CA GLY A 61 12.19 6.88 3.31
C GLY A 61 10.98 5.96 3.57
N TRP A 62 10.46 5.30 2.54
CA TRP A 62 9.32 4.39 2.59
C TRP A 62 9.72 2.94 2.36
N THR A 63 8.86 2.01 2.78
CA THR A 63 8.90 0.61 2.34
C THR A 63 8.22 0.45 0.98
N LEU A 64 8.50 -0.64 0.27
CA LEU A 64 7.83 -0.96 -1.00
C LEU A 64 6.30 -0.99 -0.84
N LEU A 65 5.79 -1.55 0.26
CA LEU A 65 4.36 -1.61 0.55
C LEU A 65 3.75 -0.21 0.70
N GLN A 66 4.43 0.70 1.40
CA GLN A 66 3.96 2.08 1.55
C GLN A 66 3.88 2.81 0.20
N LEU A 67 4.87 2.59 -0.67
CA LEU A 67 4.84 3.10 -2.03
C LEU A 67 3.66 2.52 -2.82
N GLN A 68 3.42 1.21 -2.76
CA GLN A 68 2.30 0.57 -3.47
C GLN A 68 0.95 1.14 -3.04
N VAL A 69 0.72 1.27 -1.72
CA VAL A 69 -0.50 1.88 -1.16
C VAL A 69 -0.69 3.32 -1.66
N TYR A 70 0.39 4.11 -1.71
CA TYR A 70 0.34 5.46 -2.25
C TYR A 70 -0.03 5.49 -3.74
N LEU A 71 0.53 4.57 -4.55
CA LEU A 71 0.28 4.51 -5.99
C LEU A 71 -1.14 4.05 -6.32
N GLU A 72 -1.72 3.16 -5.52
CA GLU A 72 -3.13 2.73 -5.66
C GLU A 72 -4.10 3.89 -5.40
N GLY A 73 -3.75 4.81 -4.48
CA GLY A 73 -4.52 6.01 -4.17
C GLY A 73 -5.79 5.75 -3.35
N GLU A 74 -6.42 6.82 -2.87
CA GLU A 74 -7.60 6.75 -1.97
C GLU A 74 -8.91 6.32 -2.66
N GLN A 75 -8.89 5.43 -3.67
CA GLN A 75 -10.12 4.83 -4.21
C GLN A 75 -10.77 3.84 -3.23
N GLN A 76 -10.17 3.58 -2.06
CA GLN A 76 -10.80 2.86 -0.95
C GLN A 76 -11.53 3.78 0.07
N ARG A 77 -11.51 5.11 -0.08
CA ARG A 77 -12.24 6.03 0.83
C ARG A 77 -13.54 6.59 0.27
N SER A 78 -13.86 6.35 -1.00
CA SER A 78 -15.04 6.91 -1.67
C SER A 78 -16.24 5.95 -1.75
N SER A 79 -16.33 4.95 -0.86
CA SER A 79 -17.55 4.14 -0.68
C SER A 79 -18.14 4.22 0.73
N VAL A 80 -17.71 5.16 1.57
CA VAL A 80 -18.29 5.38 2.91
C VAL A 80 -18.67 6.85 3.06
N ALA A 81 -19.61 7.31 2.25
CA ALA A 81 -20.28 8.58 2.42
C ALA A 81 -21.72 8.48 1.89
N ASP A 82 -22.49 7.56 2.46
CA ASP A 82 -23.93 7.68 2.67
C ASP A 82 -24.41 6.38 3.31
N GLU A 83 -24.34 6.29 4.64
CA GLU A 83 -25.26 5.43 5.38
C GLU A 83 -25.84 6.24 6.54
N ASP A 84 -26.90 6.93 6.15
CA ASP A 84 -28.03 7.33 6.96
C ASP A 84 -28.42 6.23 7.97
N VAL A 85 -28.78 6.69 9.16
CA VAL A 85 -29.08 5.87 10.33
C VAL A 85 -30.47 5.24 10.13
N ASN A 86 -30.56 3.94 9.80
CA ASN A 86 -31.62 3.11 10.38
C ASN A 86 -31.42 1.58 10.28
N ARG A 87 -31.71 0.96 11.42
CA ARG A 87 -32.05 -0.45 11.72
C ARG A 87 -32.77 -1.16 10.56
N VAL A 88 -32.66 -2.47 10.31
CA VAL A 88 -32.81 -3.65 11.19
C VAL A 88 -32.30 -4.91 10.45
N ASN A 89 -31.86 -5.90 11.22
CA ASN A 89 -31.55 -7.32 10.91
C ASN A 89 -32.12 -7.92 9.60
N ASP A 90 -31.33 -8.74 8.91
CA ASP A 90 -31.40 -10.20 9.07
C ASP A 90 -30.21 -10.88 8.39
N GLY A 91 -29.82 -12.02 8.96
CA GLY A 91 -28.51 -12.63 8.81
C GLY A 91 -28.24 -13.23 7.44
N GLU A 92 -26.98 -13.14 7.02
CA GLU A 92 -26.36 -14.14 6.17
C GLU A 92 -24.84 -14.03 6.34
N LEU A 93 -24.22 -15.18 6.51
CA LEU A 93 -22.80 -15.41 6.74
C LEU A 93 -21.97 -14.86 5.57
N GLN A 94 -21.76 -13.55 5.55
CA GLN A 94 -20.66 -13.00 4.76
C GLN A 94 -19.39 -13.35 5.51
N GLN A 95 -18.71 -14.38 5.00
CA GLN A 95 -17.31 -14.63 5.25
C GLN A 95 -16.54 -13.40 4.75
N GLN A 96 -16.60 -12.33 5.54
CA GLN A 96 -15.89 -11.09 5.28
C GLN A 96 -14.42 -11.48 5.28
N SER A 97 -13.86 -11.58 4.08
CA SER A 97 -12.44 -11.78 3.85
C SER A 97 -11.75 -10.53 4.37
N ARG A 98 -11.57 -10.45 5.69
CA ARG A 98 -10.85 -9.35 6.33
C ARG A 98 -9.43 -9.39 5.80
N SER A 99 -8.97 -8.25 5.31
CA SER A 99 -7.57 -8.14 4.92
C SER A 99 -6.68 -8.27 6.15
N VAL A 100 -5.46 -8.77 5.97
CA VAL A 100 -4.46 -8.86 7.04
C VAL A 100 -4.19 -7.48 7.67
N GLN A 101 -4.22 -6.42 6.86
CA GLN A 101 -3.99 -5.05 7.32
C GLN A 101 -5.08 -4.57 8.29
N GLN A 102 -6.36 -4.85 7.98
CA GLN A 102 -7.47 -4.50 8.87
C GLN A 102 -7.38 -5.26 10.20
N LEU A 103 -7.03 -6.55 10.15
CA LEU A 103 -6.81 -7.35 11.36
C LEU A 103 -5.68 -6.79 12.22
N LEU A 104 -4.58 -6.35 11.60
CA LEU A 104 -3.46 -5.75 12.31
C LEU A 104 -3.82 -4.42 12.96
N GLU A 105 -4.62 -3.59 12.29
CA GLU A 105 -5.09 -2.34 12.87
C GLU A 105 -6.00 -2.58 14.07
N GLU A 106 -6.90 -3.55 13.98
CA GLU A 106 -7.73 -3.95 15.13
C GLU A 106 -6.86 -4.44 16.30
N VAL A 107 -5.84 -5.28 16.04
CA VAL A 107 -4.93 -5.79 17.09
C VAL A 107 -4.16 -4.65 17.76
N ARG A 108 -3.76 -3.61 17.02
CA ARG A 108 -3.06 -2.44 17.58
C ARG A 108 -3.91 -1.65 18.57
N MET A 109 -5.22 -1.64 18.37
CA MET A 109 -6.17 -0.92 19.23
C MET A 109 -6.57 -1.71 20.48
N LEU A 110 -6.12 -2.97 20.61
CA LEU A 110 -6.44 -3.80 21.76
C LEU A 110 -5.59 -3.42 22.99
N PRO A 111 -6.13 -3.62 24.20
CA PRO A 111 -5.32 -3.57 25.41
C PRO A 111 -4.24 -4.66 25.35
N PHE A 112 -3.06 -4.37 25.92
CA PHE A 112 -1.87 -5.22 25.81
C PHE A 112 -2.14 -6.71 26.11
N GLN A 113 -2.90 -7.00 27.18
CA GLN A 113 -3.23 -8.37 27.56
C GLN A 113 -4.03 -9.12 26.49
N ALA A 114 -4.95 -8.44 25.81
CA ALA A 114 -5.75 -9.04 24.74
C ALA A 114 -4.90 -9.28 23.48
N ALA A 115 -4.01 -8.35 23.13
CA ALA A 115 -3.09 -8.55 22.01
C ALA A 115 -2.14 -9.75 22.24
N VAL A 116 -1.66 -9.95 23.47
CA VAL A 116 -0.84 -11.12 23.84
C VAL A 116 -1.62 -12.43 23.66
N GLN A 117 -2.90 -12.46 24.02
CA GLN A 117 -3.75 -13.64 23.82
C GLN A 117 -3.95 -13.96 22.35
N VAL A 118 -4.18 -12.94 21.50
CA VAL A 118 -4.30 -13.13 20.05
C VAL A 118 -3.01 -13.71 19.47
N ALA A 119 -1.85 -13.19 19.85
CA ALA A 119 -0.57 -13.71 19.40
C ALA A 119 -0.34 -15.17 19.81
N LYS A 120 -0.72 -15.53 21.05
CA LYS A 120 -0.62 -16.90 21.55
C LYS A 120 -1.49 -17.87 20.75
N VAL A 121 -2.75 -17.54 20.52
CA VAL A 121 -3.69 -18.38 19.74
C VAL A 121 -3.20 -18.54 18.30
N ALA A 122 -2.67 -17.48 17.70
CA ALA A 122 -2.11 -17.56 16.34
C ALA A 122 -0.94 -18.56 16.27
N LEU A 123 -0.04 -18.56 17.26
CA LEU A 123 1.07 -19.50 17.35
C LEU A 123 0.57 -20.95 17.48
N GLU A 124 -0.35 -21.21 18.41
CA GLU A 124 -0.95 -22.53 18.60
C GLU A 124 -1.63 -23.04 17.32
N THR A 125 -2.30 -22.15 16.58
CA THR A 125 -2.94 -22.50 15.30
C THR A 125 -1.90 -22.91 14.25
N MET A 126 -0.79 -22.16 14.13
CA MET A 126 0.28 -22.49 13.20
C MET A 126 0.95 -23.83 13.53
N GLU A 127 1.16 -24.12 14.81
CA GLU A 127 1.68 -25.41 15.28
C GLU A 127 0.72 -26.56 14.95
N MET A 128 -0.58 -26.38 15.18
CA MET A 128 -1.60 -27.38 14.80
C MET A 128 -1.64 -27.63 13.29
N MET A 129 -1.47 -26.60 12.47
CA MET A 129 -1.43 -26.73 11.01
C MET A 129 -0.16 -27.44 10.54
N ALA A 130 0.99 -27.18 11.17
CA ALA A 130 2.25 -27.85 10.87
C ALA A 130 2.27 -29.33 11.29
N ALA A 131 1.63 -29.67 12.42
CA ALA A 131 1.56 -31.05 12.92
C ALA A 131 0.63 -31.98 12.11
N LYS A 132 -0.18 -31.42 11.20
CA LYS A 132 -1.15 -32.15 10.36
C LYS A 132 -0.69 -32.34 8.91
N SER A 133 0.51 -31.86 8.55
CA SER A 133 1.17 -32.08 7.24
C SER A 133 2.23 -33.15 7.35
#